data_AF-A0A3C0TQ37-F1
#
_entry.id   AF-A0A3C0TQ37-F1
#
_cell.length_a   1.000
_cell.length_b   1.000
_cell.length_c   1.000
_cell.angle_alpha   90.00
_cell.angle_beta   90.00
_cell.angle_gamma   90.00
#
_symmetry.space_group_name_H-M   'P 1'
#
loop_
_entity.id
_entity.type
_entity.pdbx_description
1 polymer ?
#
loop_
_entity_poly.entity_id
_entity_poly.type
_entity_poly.pdbx_seq_one_letter_code
_entity_poly.pdbx_strand_id
1 'polypeptide(L)'
;SRAAQGWAYIETVIAGAPPEPILRTFDDAREDVRDGDYVVIMYPAGKSLLSHGADWLYKYTKGGPSKLDSGDGTFPDSVAGLVLYGLSESGGATVPSQPYYAVHYSLGVIPPPPKTCADGAKNLIRTESITTETPDPDLGKPVLNCVLDFQVAFGLDTDDKGGIDEWDNGGNTTAKDYTPKDLTKRLRQLRVYALVQEGKRDRDYTYANPDPAYSTKVDEVRVGDLTLEGGAVGQDFKLTAEQRKYRWRVVSFTMTSKNMK
;
A
#
# COMPACT_ATOMS: atom_id res chain seq x y z
N SER A 1 -4.89 -1.66 -12.11
CA SER A 1 -5.75 -1.64 -10.92
C SER A 1 -5.77 -0.22 -10.39
N ARG A 2 -6.94 0.43 -10.43
CA ARG A 2 -7.18 1.77 -9.83
C ARG A 2 -7.43 1.69 -8.32
N ALA A 3 -7.44 0.48 -7.77
CA ALA A 3 -8.03 0.07 -6.49
C ALA A 3 -7.43 0.70 -5.21
N ALA A 4 -6.63 1.75 -5.34
CA ALA A 4 -6.02 2.44 -4.21
C ALA A 4 -5.84 3.95 -4.42
N GLN A 5 -6.34 4.53 -5.51
CA GLN A 5 -6.16 5.96 -5.79
C GLN A 5 -7.48 6.72 -5.97
N GLY A 6 -8.49 6.10 -6.57
CA GLY A 6 -9.80 6.73 -6.74
C GLY A 6 -10.59 6.74 -5.43
N TRP A 7 -10.93 7.91 -4.90
CA TRP A 7 -11.85 8.05 -3.78
C TRP A 7 -12.61 9.37 -3.89
N ALA A 8 -13.74 9.49 -3.22
CA ALA A 8 -14.48 10.75 -3.08
C ALA A 8 -15.41 10.68 -1.87
N TYR A 9 -16.01 11.80 -1.49
CA TYR A 9 -17.19 11.79 -0.65
C TYR A 9 -18.36 12.45 -1.37
N ILE A 10 -19.58 12.05 -1.02
CA ILE A 10 -20.80 12.68 -1.51
C ILE A 10 -20.88 14.07 -0.86
N GLU A 11 -20.64 15.12 -1.62
CA GLU A 11 -20.70 16.50 -1.15
C GLU A 11 -22.15 16.95 -0.96
N THR A 12 -23.01 16.59 -1.92
CA THR A 12 -24.44 16.84 -1.85
C THR A 12 -25.20 15.79 -2.64
N VAL A 13 -26.51 15.73 -2.43
CA VAL A 13 -27.41 14.81 -3.12
C VAL A 13 -28.51 15.63 -3.76
N ILE A 14 -28.60 15.58 -5.08
CA ILE A 14 -29.69 16.22 -5.82
C ILE A 14 -30.92 15.32 -5.72
N ALA A 15 -32.03 15.89 -5.26
CA ALA A 15 -33.30 15.21 -5.17
C ALA A 15 -33.77 14.74 -6.56
N GLY A 16 -34.15 13.47 -6.66
CA GLY A 16 -34.57 12.82 -7.89
C GLY A 16 -34.94 11.34 -7.63
N ALA A 17 -35.43 10.66 -8.66
CA ALA A 17 -35.70 9.23 -8.63
C ALA A 17 -34.90 8.54 -9.76
N PRO A 18 -33.69 8.01 -9.48
CA PRO A 18 -33.01 7.96 -8.17
C PRO A 18 -32.27 9.25 -7.80
N PRO A 19 -31.92 9.43 -6.52
CA PRO A 19 -31.10 10.56 -6.06
C PRO A 19 -29.72 10.56 -6.71
N GLU A 20 -29.20 11.76 -7.04
CA GLU A 20 -27.89 11.92 -7.66
C GLU A 20 -26.84 12.41 -6.66
N PRO A 21 -25.86 11.56 -6.29
CA PRO A 21 -24.74 11.99 -5.48
C PRO A 21 -23.80 12.85 -6.31
N ILE A 22 -23.56 14.07 -5.85
CA ILE A 22 -22.51 14.93 -6.37
C ILE A 22 -21.26 14.63 -5.56
N LEU A 23 -20.27 14.04 -6.22
CA LEU A 23 -19.00 13.68 -5.60
C LEU A 23 -18.07 14.89 -5.53
N ARG A 24 -17.35 15.02 -4.42
CA ARG A 24 -16.24 15.94 -4.31
C ARG A 24 -15.16 15.58 -5.34
N THR A 25 -14.65 16.59 -6.05
CA THR A 25 -13.44 16.47 -6.87
C THR A 25 -12.23 17.01 -6.12
N PHE A 26 -11.07 16.42 -6.39
CA PHE A 26 -9.78 16.82 -5.85
C PHE A 26 -8.95 17.56 -6.90
N ASP A 27 -7.90 18.25 -6.45
CA ASP A 27 -6.98 18.97 -7.35
C ASP A 27 -6.19 17.99 -8.25
N ASP A 28 -6.12 16.71 -7.87
CA ASP A 28 -5.52 15.64 -8.67
C ASP A 28 -6.61 14.73 -9.27
N ALA A 29 -6.84 14.88 -10.57
CA ALA A 29 -7.85 14.11 -11.32
C ALA A 29 -7.58 12.58 -11.36
N ARG A 30 -6.43 12.12 -10.85
CA ARG A 30 -6.16 10.69 -10.64
C ARG A 30 -6.90 10.16 -9.41
N GLU A 31 -7.20 11.02 -8.44
CA GLU A 31 -7.92 10.68 -7.20
C GLU A 31 -9.44 10.67 -7.39
N ASP A 32 -9.97 11.36 -8.40
CA ASP A 32 -11.41 11.42 -8.62
C ASP A 32 -12.00 10.07 -9.01
N VAL A 33 -13.11 9.71 -8.36
CA VAL A 33 -14.04 8.66 -8.82
C VAL A 33 -14.69 9.11 -10.13
N ARG A 34 -14.57 8.30 -11.18
CA ARG A 34 -15.04 8.62 -12.53
C ARG A 34 -16.32 7.90 -12.87
N ASP A 35 -17.01 8.45 -13.87
CA ASP A 35 -18.18 7.81 -14.45
C ASP A 35 -17.87 6.37 -14.91
N GLY A 36 -18.68 5.45 -14.42
CA GLY A 36 -18.60 4.01 -14.59
C GLY A 36 -17.59 3.27 -13.72
N ASP A 37 -16.90 3.95 -12.79
CA ASP A 37 -16.01 3.28 -11.83
C ASP A 37 -16.82 2.38 -10.89
N TYR A 38 -16.26 1.21 -10.58
CA TYR A 38 -16.79 0.38 -9.50
C TYR A 38 -16.28 0.90 -8.16
N VAL A 39 -17.19 1.11 -7.22
CA VAL A 39 -16.96 1.71 -5.93
C VAL A 39 -17.52 0.86 -4.80
N VAL A 40 -16.90 0.99 -3.63
CA VAL A 40 -17.51 0.60 -2.36
C VAL A 40 -17.86 1.85 -1.57
N ILE A 41 -18.94 1.78 -0.80
CA ILE A 41 -19.47 2.92 -0.05
C ILE A 41 -19.16 2.69 1.43
N MET A 42 -18.65 3.72 2.11
CA MET A 42 -18.29 3.67 3.52
C MET A 42 -19.00 4.77 4.31
N TYR A 43 -19.49 4.41 5.48
CA TYR A 43 -19.96 5.37 6.48
C TYR A 43 -18.76 5.86 7.31
N PRO A 44 -18.34 7.13 7.20
CA PRO A 44 -17.10 7.60 7.80
C PRO A 44 -17.10 7.54 9.33
N ALA A 45 -18.23 7.89 9.96
CA ALA A 45 -18.32 7.93 11.43
C ALA A 45 -18.26 6.53 12.05
N GLY A 46 -18.83 5.53 11.37
CA GLY A 46 -18.82 4.13 11.82
C GLY A 46 -17.65 3.30 11.26
N LYS A 47 -16.89 3.85 10.30
CA LYS A 47 -15.85 3.15 9.53
C LYS A 47 -16.32 1.80 8.97
N SER A 48 -17.58 1.73 8.57
CA SER A 48 -18.21 0.51 8.10
C SER A 48 -18.52 0.59 6.61
N LEU A 49 -18.35 -0.54 5.93
CA LEU A 49 -18.87 -0.73 4.58
C LEU A 49 -20.40 -0.67 4.61
N LEU A 50 -20.98 0.08 3.68
CA LEU A 50 -22.43 0.12 3.47
C LEU A 50 -22.80 -0.81 2.33
N SER A 51 -23.72 -1.73 2.62
CA SER A 51 -24.31 -2.66 1.66
C SER A 51 -25.83 -2.48 1.59
N HIS A 52 -26.42 -2.90 0.49
CA HIS A 52 -27.87 -2.97 0.30
C HIS A 52 -28.23 -4.41 -0.06
N GLY A 53 -28.87 -5.12 0.86
CA GLY A 53 -29.00 -6.57 0.74
C GLY A 53 -27.62 -7.24 0.71
N ALA A 54 -27.36 -8.05 -0.34
CA ALA A 54 -26.08 -8.72 -0.55
C ALA A 54 -25.05 -7.86 -1.31
N ASP A 55 -25.47 -6.71 -1.84
CA ASP A 55 -24.64 -5.88 -2.68
C ASP A 55 -23.76 -4.95 -1.86
N TRP A 56 -22.46 -5.05 -2.07
CA TRP A 56 -21.44 -4.21 -1.44
C TRP A 56 -20.61 -3.42 -2.47
N LEU A 57 -20.80 -3.73 -3.75
CA LEU A 57 -20.09 -3.15 -4.89
C LEU A 57 -21.09 -2.45 -5.79
N TYR A 58 -20.82 -1.18 -6.07
CA TYR A 58 -21.69 -0.35 -6.90
C TYR A 58 -20.90 0.22 -8.06
N LYS A 59 -21.57 0.53 -9.16
CA LYS A 59 -21.03 1.30 -10.26
C LYS A 59 -21.54 2.74 -10.12
N TYR A 60 -20.62 3.69 -10.03
CA TYR A 60 -20.98 5.11 -10.09
C TYR A 60 -21.29 5.49 -11.53
N THR A 61 -22.48 6.02 -11.79
CA THR A 61 -22.88 6.48 -13.12
C THR A 61 -23.34 7.94 -13.06
N LYS A 62 -22.54 8.85 -13.61
CA LYS A 62 -22.88 10.27 -13.70
C LYS A 62 -23.94 10.48 -14.77
N GLY A 63 -25.01 11.22 -14.46
CA GLY A 63 -26.06 11.46 -15.46
C GLY A 63 -26.93 10.24 -15.82
N GLY A 64 -26.59 9.03 -15.35
CA GLY A 64 -27.34 7.80 -15.64
C GLY A 64 -28.64 7.63 -14.85
N PRO A 65 -29.52 6.68 -15.25
CA PRO A 65 -30.77 6.38 -14.57
C PRO A 65 -30.57 5.66 -13.24
N SER A 66 -29.40 5.08 -12.98
CA SER A 66 -29.00 4.44 -11.72
C SER A 66 -27.64 5.01 -11.30
N LYS A 67 -27.62 5.95 -10.35
CA LYS A 67 -26.43 6.75 -10.04
C LYS A 67 -25.37 5.98 -9.24
N LEU A 68 -25.81 5.03 -8.42
CA LEU A 68 -25.00 4.02 -7.74
C LEU A 68 -25.74 2.69 -7.85
N ASP A 69 -25.24 1.77 -8.66
CA ASP A 69 -25.96 0.55 -9.05
C ASP A 69 -25.08 -0.69 -8.88
N SER A 70 -25.56 -1.69 -8.15
CA SER A 70 -25.08 -3.07 -8.28
C SER A 70 -25.95 -3.73 -9.35
N GLY A 71 -25.45 -4.73 -10.09
CA GLY A 71 -26.24 -5.37 -11.16
C GLY A 71 -27.63 -5.89 -10.75
N ASP A 72 -27.88 -6.01 -9.44
CA ASP A 72 -29.12 -6.46 -8.81
C ASP A 72 -29.94 -5.34 -8.13
N GLY A 73 -29.46 -4.07 -8.09
CA GLY A 73 -30.23 -2.94 -7.56
C GLY A 73 -29.46 -1.62 -7.29
N THR A 74 -30.20 -0.54 -7.06
CA THR A 74 -29.62 0.78 -6.77
C THR A 74 -29.39 1.00 -5.27
N PHE A 75 -28.27 1.62 -4.88
CA PHE A 75 -28.07 2.06 -3.50
C PHE A 75 -29.01 3.24 -3.17
N PRO A 76 -30.02 3.05 -2.30
CA PRO A 76 -31.08 4.04 -2.12
C PRO A 76 -30.66 5.22 -1.21
N ASP A 77 -29.68 5.00 -0.34
CA ASP A 77 -29.35 5.89 0.78
C ASP A 77 -28.12 6.76 0.48
N SER A 78 -28.05 7.31 -0.74
CA SER A 78 -27.05 8.32 -1.06
C SER A 78 -27.30 9.54 -0.18
N VAL A 79 -26.46 9.74 0.84
CA VAL A 79 -26.50 10.89 1.75
C VAL A 79 -25.17 11.63 1.73
N ALA A 80 -25.22 12.95 1.93
CA ALA A 80 -24.01 13.76 2.02
C ALA A 80 -23.09 13.24 3.14
N GLY A 81 -21.80 13.18 2.84
CA GLY A 81 -20.75 12.70 3.76
C GLY A 81 -20.38 11.24 3.60
N LEU A 82 -21.10 10.41 2.85
CA LEU A 82 -20.63 9.05 2.56
C LEU A 82 -19.35 9.06 1.72
N VAL A 83 -18.44 8.15 2.00
CA VAL A 83 -17.17 8.00 1.27
C VAL A 83 -17.31 6.90 0.24
N LEU A 84 -16.82 7.14 -0.97
CA LEU A 84 -16.75 6.18 -2.06
C LEU A 84 -15.28 5.87 -2.33
N TYR A 85 -14.93 4.58 -2.39
CA TYR A 85 -13.61 4.13 -2.82
C TYR A 85 -13.70 3.37 -4.13
N GLY A 86 -12.99 3.86 -5.15
CA GLY A 86 -12.90 3.24 -6.47
C GLY A 86 -12.02 1.99 -6.45
N LEU A 87 -12.58 0.87 -6.85
CA LEU A 87 -11.90 -0.43 -6.96
C LEU A 87 -11.44 -0.72 -8.39
N SER A 88 -12.16 -0.25 -9.42
CA SER A 88 -11.74 -0.41 -10.82
C SER A 88 -12.38 0.59 -11.77
N GLU A 89 -11.73 0.81 -12.92
CA GLU A 89 -12.19 1.73 -13.97
C GLU A 89 -13.32 1.12 -14.82
N SER A 90 -14.16 1.99 -15.38
CA SER A 90 -15.13 1.62 -16.40
C SER A 90 -14.47 0.91 -17.59
N GLY A 91 -14.94 -0.30 -17.91
CA GLY A 91 -14.41 -1.11 -19.02
C GLY A 91 -13.17 -1.96 -18.69
N GLY A 92 -12.73 -2.01 -17.43
CA GLY A 92 -11.76 -3.00 -16.97
C GLY A 92 -12.29 -4.43 -17.15
N ALA A 93 -11.44 -5.35 -17.62
CA ALA A 93 -11.82 -6.70 -18.02
C ALA A 93 -12.39 -7.60 -16.88
N THR A 94 -12.38 -7.13 -15.64
CA THR A 94 -12.85 -7.89 -14.46
C THR A 94 -13.54 -6.97 -13.46
N VAL A 95 -14.79 -7.26 -13.14
CA VAL A 95 -15.54 -6.68 -12.02
C VAL A 95 -14.80 -7.04 -10.71
N PRO A 96 -14.56 -6.09 -9.80
CA PRO A 96 -13.97 -6.39 -8.49
C PRO A 96 -14.79 -7.46 -7.77
N SER A 97 -14.17 -8.57 -7.41
CA SER A 97 -14.90 -9.69 -6.82
C SER A 97 -15.02 -9.61 -5.29
N GLN A 98 -14.26 -8.73 -4.61
CA GLN A 98 -14.27 -8.60 -3.14
C GLN A 98 -13.56 -7.33 -2.63
N PRO A 99 -13.96 -6.76 -1.48
CA PRO A 99 -13.18 -5.78 -0.74
C PRO A 99 -12.11 -6.50 0.11
N TYR A 100 -10.89 -5.98 0.16
CA TYR A 100 -9.80 -6.61 0.95
C TYR A 100 -9.82 -6.11 2.41
N TYR A 101 -9.72 -7.03 3.36
CA TYR A 101 -9.63 -6.75 4.79
C TYR A 101 -8.19 -6.40 5.22
N ALA A 102 -7.20 -7.13 4.70
CA ALA A 102 -5.78 -6.88 5.00
C ALA A 102 -4.90 -7.15 3.77
N VAL A 103 -3.77 -6.44 3.67
CA VAL A 103 -2.72 -6.68 2.67
C VAL A 103 -1.41 -6.90 3.41
N HIS A 104 -0.75 -8.04 3.17
CA HIS A 104 0.54 -8.36 3.76
C HIS A 104 1.62 -8.37 2.69
N TYR A 105 2.81 -7.88 3.07
CA TYR A 105 4.02 -7.97 2.27
C TYR A 105 5.04 -8.82 3.01
N SER A 106 5.61 -9.81 2.34
CA SER A 106 6.58 -10.73 2.94
C SER A 106 7.60 -11.21 1.91
N LEU A 107 8.77 -11.67 2.38
CA LEU A 107 9.75 -12.32 1.52
C LEU A 107 9.45 -13.81 1.43
N GLY A 108 8.96 -14.25 0.27
CA GLY A 108 8.51 -15.60 -0.01
C GLY A 108 9.35 -16.33 -1.05
N VAL A 109 9.27 -17.65 -1.01
CA VAL A 109 9.86 -18.56 -2.01
C VAL A 109 8.82 -19.24 -2.89
N ILE A 110 7.54 -18.90 -2.72
CA ILE A 110 6.43 -19.37 -3.55
C ILE A 110 5.74 -18.15 -4.17
N PRO A 111 5.61 -18.09 -5.50
CA PRO A 111 6.31 -18.96 -6.47
C PRO A 111 7.85 -18.81 -6.35
N PRO A 112 8.64 -19.81 -6.81
CA PRO A 112 10.09 -19.78 -6.70
C PRO A 112 10.70 -18.56 -7.37
N PRO A 113 11.71 -17.92 -6.76
CA PRO A 113 12.46 -16.85 -7.40
C PRO A 113 13.05 -17.32 -8.74
N PRO A 114 13.15 -16.45 -9.75
CA PRO A 114 13.84 -16.76 -11.00
C PRO A 114 15.23 -17.36 -10.75
N LYS A 115 15.64 -18.36 -11.54
CA LYS A 115 16.95 -19.01 -11.40
C LYS A 115 18.15 -18.07 -11.59
N THR A 116 17.92 -16.87 -12.07
CA THR A 116 18.93 -15.81 -12.20
C THR A 116 19.16 -15.03 -10.91
N CYS A 117 18.30 -15.19 -9.90
CA CYS A 117 18.49 -14.59 -8.59
C CYS A 117 19.68 -15.23 -7.87
N ALA A 118 20.37 -14.44 -7.06
CA ALA A 118 21.42 -14.89 -6.18
C ALA A 118 20.86 -15.84 -5.13
N ASP A 119 21.70 -16.77 -4.66
CA ASP A 119 21.33 -17.68 -3.60
C ASP A 119 20.86 -16.93 -2.35
N GLY A 120 19.75 -17.40 -1.78
CA GLY A 120 19.09 -16.77 -0.62
C GLY A 120 18.18 -15.58 -0.96
N ALA A 121 18.20 -15.06 -2.19
CA ALA A 121 17.25 -14.04 -2.60
C ALA A 121 15.85 -14.64 -2.79
N LYS A 122 14.84 -13.85 -2.43
CA LYS A 122 13.42 -14.23 -2.40
C LYS A 122 12.61 -13.32 -3.31
N ASN A 123 11.33 -13.61 -3.44
CA ASN A 123 10.37 -12.69 -4.04
C ASN A 123 9.74 -11.87 -2.91
N LEU A 124 9.60 -10.56 -3.10
CA LEU A 124 8.66 -9.77 -2.31
C LEU A 124 7.26 -10.13 -2.79
N ILE A 125 6.51 -10.77 -1.92
CA ILE A 125 5.18 -11.28 -2.16
C ILE A 125 4.16 -10.33 -1.55
N ARG A 126 3.09 -10.04 -2.28
CA ARG A 126 1.90 -9.36 -1.79
C ARG A 126 0.78 -10.38 -1.65
N THR A 127 0.18 -10.44 -0.46
CA THR A 127 -0.98 -11.29 -0.17
C THR A 127 -2.12 -10.44 0.36
N GLU A 128 -3.34 -10.89 0.11
CA GLU A 128 -4.55 -10.19 0.49
C GLU A 128 -5.44 -11.15 1.27
N SER A 129 -6.02 -10.67 2.37
CA SER A 129 -7.05 -11.39 3.11
C SER A 129 -8.38 -10.70 2.92
N ILE A 130 -9.43 -11.50 2.80
CA ILE A 130 -10.83 -11.06 2.78
C ILE A 130 -11.51 -11.25 4.14
N THR A 131 -10.81 -11.85 5.09
CA THR A 131 -11.27 -12.07 6.46
C THR A 131 -10.31 -11.39 7.43
N THR A 132 -10.59 -11.50 8.72
CA THR A 132 -9.66 -11.04 9.77
C THR A 132 -8.42 -11.92 9.93
N GLU A 133 -8.30 -13.00 9.15
CA GLU A 133 -7.18 -13.92 9.24
C GLU A 133 -5.96 -13.39 8.49
N THR A 134 -4.78 -13.75 8.99
CA THR A 134 -3.51 -13.48 8.32
C THR A 134 -3.48 -14.20 6.97
N PRO A 135 -3.32 -13.49 5.85
CA PRO A 135 -3.31 -14.12 4.54
C PRO A 135 -2.08 -15.00 4.35
N ASP A 136 -2.29 -16.18 3.77
CA ASP A 136 -1.24 -17.16 3.48
C ASP A 136 -0.24 -16.59 2.46
N PRO A 137 1.06 -16.46 2.81
CA PRO A 137 2.09 -15.97 1.91
C PRO A 137 2.26 -16.81 0.63
N ASP A 138 1.96 -18.10 0.67
CA ASP A 138 2.14 -19.00 -0.47
C ASP A 138 1.07 -18.83 -1.56
N LEU A 139 -0.07 -18.21 -1.20
CA LEU A 139 -1.13 -17.82 -2.14
C LEU A 139 -0.88 -16.45 -2.78
N GLY A 140 0.23 -15.81 -2.43
CA GLY A 140 0.57 -14.47 -2.84
C GLY A 140 0.99 -14.30 -4.29
N LYS A 141 1.04 -13.03 -4.70
CA LYS A 141 1.58 -12.62 -6.00
C LYS A 141 2.93 -11.92 -5.81
N PRO A 142 3.98 -12.31 -6.54
CA PRO A 142 5.23 -11.55 -6.54
C PRO A 142 5.00 -10.14 -7.05
N VAL A 143 5.46 -9.15 -6.29
CA VAL A 143 5.53 -7.74 -6.72
C VAL A 143 6.94 -7.34 -7.13
N LEU A 144 7.95 -8.00 -6.58
CA LEU A 144 9.35 -7.78 -6.92
C LEU A 144 10.14 -9.09 -6.72
N ASN A 145 11.05 -9.40 -7.64
CA ASN A 145 11.87 -10.62 -7.57
C ASN A 145 13.30 -10.30 -7.12
N CYS A 146 14.03 -11.32 -6.67
CA CYS A 146 15.44 -11.24 -6.28
C CYS A 146 15.73 -10.20 -5.18
N VAL A 147 14.93 -10.24 -4.12
CA VAL A 147 15.03 -9.36 -2.94
C VAL A 147 15.71 -10.12 -1.80
N LEU A 148 16.77 -9.57 -1.22
CA LEU A 148 17.46 -10.17 -0.07
C LEU A 148 16.86 -9.74 1.26
N ASP A 149 16.40 -8.49 1.35
CA ASP A 149 15.88 -7.92 2.58
C ASP A 149 14.87 -6.81 2.29
N PHE A 150 13.96 -6.61 3.23
CA PHE A 150 12.83 -5.69 3.15
C PHE A 150 12.56 -5.08 4.52
N GLN A 151 12.70 -3.76 4.62
CA GLN A 151 12.57 -3.00 5.85
C GLN A 151 11.51 -1.90 5.68
N VAL A 152 10.82 -1.59 6.77
CA VAL A 152 9.78 -0.55 6.80
C VAL A 152 10.09 0.40 7.94
N ALA A 153 9.90 1.70 7.71
CA ALA A 153 10.06 2.75 8.68
C ALA A 153 8.79 3.59 8.79
N PHE A 154 8.36 3.87 10.01
CA PHE A 154 7.17 4.67 10.32
C PHE A 154 7.61 6.05 10.79
N GLY A 155 7.24 7.09 10.05
CA GLY A 155 7.38 8.47 10.46
C GLY A 155 6.18 8.87 11.30
N LEU A 156 6.42 9.08 12.59
CA LEU A 156 5.41 9.32 13.61
C LEU A 156 5.40 10.79 14.04
N ASP A 157 4.22 11.26 14.44
CA ASP A 157 3.95 12.53 15.09
C ASP A 157 3.58 12.24 16.57
N THR A 158 4.61 12.10 17.40
CA THR A 158 4.47 11.70 18.81
C THR A 158 4.00 12.85 19.69
N ASP A 159 4.24 14.10 19.29
CA ASP A 159 3.85 15.30 20.01
C ASP A 159 2.60 16.03 19.49
N ASP A 160 1.97 15.50 18.42
CA ASP A 160 0.72 16.00 17.83
C ASP A 160 0.85 17.42 17.22
N LYS A 161 2.06 17.85 16.84
CA LYS A 161 2.31 19.17 16.22
C LYS A 161 2.21 19.15 14.69
N GLY A 162 1.89 18.01 14.09
CA GLY A 162 1.66 17.86 12.65
C GLY A 162 2.92 17.61 11.82
N GLY A 163 4.07 17.37 12.47
CA GLY A 163 5.34 16.99 11.86
C GLY A 163 5.73 15.55 12.17
N ILE A 164 6.74 15.04 11.47
CA ILE A 164 7.41 13.81 11.90
C ILE A 164 8.48 14.23 12.92
N ASP A 165 8.38 13.71 14.15
CA ASP A 165 9.35 13.93 15.22
C ASP A 165 10.10 12.65 15.61
N GLU A 166 9.61 11.48 15.17
CA GLU A 166 10.24 10.19 15.41
C GLU A 166 10.16 9.25 14.20
N TRP A 167 11.23 8.49 13.97
CA TRP A 167 11.27 7.38 13.02
C TRP A 167 11.37 6.04 13.73
N ASP A 168 10.33 5.22 13.58
CA ASP A 168 10.24 3.87 14.16
C ASP A 168 10.60 2.80 13.11
N ASN A 169 11.31 1.76 13.52
CA ASN A 169 11.68 0.59 12.72
C ASN A 169 10.52 -0.39 12.48
N GLY A 170 9.48 0.06 11.79
CA GLY A 170 8.40 -0.80 11.30
C GLY A 170 7.41 -1.23 12.38
N GLY A 171 7.20 -0.38 13.38
CA GLY A 171 6.34 -0.63 14.52
C GLY A 171 7.03 -1.36 15.67
N ASN A 172 8.36 -1.32 15.78
CA ASN A 172 9.13 -2.11 16.74
C ASN A 172 9.56 -1.36 18.00
N THR A 173 9.41 -0.03 18.06
CA THR A 173 9.86 0.78 19.21
C THR A 173 8.71 1.54 19.86
N THR A 174 8.17 2.53 19.17
CA THR A 174 7.15 3.47 19.67
C THR A 174 5.77 3.10 19.18
N ALA A 175 5.63 2.75 17.89
CA ALA A 175 4.34 2.39 17.32
C ALA A 175 3.79 1.04 17.83
N LYS A 176 4.63 0.18 18.42
CA LYS A 176 4.17 -1.08 19.06
C LYS A 176 3.18 -0.86 20.20
N ASP A 177 3.26 0.28 20.87
CA ASP A 177 2.43 0.61 22.03
C ASP A 177 1.18 1.42 21.64
N TYR A 178 1.00 1.73 20.35
CA TYR A 178 -0.14 2.49 19.87
C TYR A 178 -1.35 1.59 19.62
N THR A 179 -2.52 2.06 20.03
CA THR A 179 -3.77 1.47 19.54
C THR A 179 -3.90 1.75 18.03
N PRO A 180 -4.70 0.97 17.27
CA PRO A 180 -4.95 1.27 15.87
C PRO A 180 -5.46 2.69 15.64
N LYS A 181 -6.23 3.24 16.60
CA LYS A 181 -6.71 4.63 16.56
C LYS A 181 -5.56 5.64 16.69
N ASP A 182 -4.64 5.41 17.62
CA ASP A 182 -3.49 6.31 17.84
C ASP A 182 -2.49 6.23 16.71
N LEU A 183 -2.21 5.03 16.20
CA LEU A 183 -1.41 4.85 14.99
C LEU A 183 -2.06 5.57 13.81
N THR A 184 -3.39 5.49 13.70
CA THR A 184 -4.20 6.23 12.71
C THR A 184 -4.34 7.72 13.04
N LYS A 185 -3.67 8.25 14.05
CA LYS A 185 -3.59 9.70 14.26
C LYS A 185 -2.18 10.21 14.02
N ARG A 186 -1.19 9.38 14.41
CA ARG A 186 0.21 9.75 14.54
C ARG A 186 1.06 9.33 13.34
N LEU A 187 0.66 8.32 12.57
CA LEU A 187 1.41 7.90 11.39
C LEU A 187 1.28 8.94 10.27
N ARG A 188 2.37 9.63 9.95
CA ARG A 188 2.42 10.64 8.89
C ARG A 188 2.99 10.09 7.60
N GLN A 189 4.03 9.26 7.69
CA GLN A 189 4.74 8.73 6.55
C GLN A 189 5.16 7.28 6.77
N LEU A 190 5.15 6.52 5.69
CA LEU A 190 5.73 5.19 5.59
C LEU A 190 6.88 5.27 4.59
N ARG A 191 8.04 4.73 4.97
CA ARG A 191 9.14 4.48 4.05
C ARG A 191 9.44 3.00 4.00
N VAL A 192 9.59 2.48 2.80
CA VAL A 192 9.85 1.06 2.55
C VAL A 192 11.16 0.97 1.81
N TYR A 193 12.04 0.06 2.25
CA TYR A 193 13.36 -0.17 1.68
C TYR A 193 13.50 -1.64 1.30
N ALA A 194 13.87 -1.91 0.05
CA ALA A 194 14.13 -3.27 -0.41
C ALA A 194 15.55 -3.36 -0.99
N LEU A 195 16.32 -4.36 -0.56
CA LEU A 195 17.61 -4.70 -1.15
C LEU A 195 17.41 -5.65 -2.31
N VAL A 196 17.61 -5.14 -3.53
CA VAL A 196 17.23 -5.81 -4.77
C VAL A 196 18.47 -6.08 -5.62
N GLN A 197 18.49 -7.26 -6.24
CA GLN A 197 19.50 -7.61 -7.23
C GLN A 197 19.29 -6.85 -8.54
N GLU A 198 20.37 -6.34 -9.11
CA GLU A 198 20.41 -5.77 -10.45
C GLU A 198 21.22 -6.66 -11.41
N GLY A 199 20.56 -7.10 -12.49
CA GLY A 199 21.20 -7.90 -13.54
C GLY A 199 21.43 -9.37 -13.15
N LYS A 200 22.38 -10.00 -13.85
CA LYS A 200 22.74 -11.42 -13.66
C LYS A 200 24.08 -11.55 -12.94
N ARG A 201 24.40 -12.77 -12.52
CA ARG A 201 25.70 -13.13 -11.96
C ARG A 201 26.82 -12.75 -12.91
N ASP A 202 27.83 -12.10 -12.37
CA ASP A 202 29.07 -11.75 -13.05
C ASP A 202 30.22 -12.31 -12.23
N ARG A 203 30.90 -13.34 -12.76
CA ARG A 203 31.93 -14.08 -12.02
C ARG A 203 33.12 -13.20 -11.64
N ASP A 204 33.45 -12.26 -12.51
CA ASP A 204 34.64 -11.42 -12.41
C ASP A 204 34.33 -10.12 -11.64
N TYR A 205 33.05 -9.84 -11.40
CA TYR A 205 32.60 -8.78 -10.50
C TYR A 205 32.73 -9.17 -9.03
N THR A 206 32.98 -8.17 -8.18
CA THR A 206 32.88 -8.29 -6.72
C THR A 206 32.30 -6.99 -6.19
N TYR A 207 31.06 -7.05 -5.69
CA TYR A 207 30.38 -5.93 -5.08
C TYR A 207 31.19 -5.38 -3.91
N ALA A 208 31.34 -4.06 -3.87
CA ALA A 208 31.83 -3.32 -2.73
C ALA A 208 30.87 -2.15 -2.52
N ASN A 209 30.31 -2.02 -1.32
CA ASN A 209 29.37 -0.96 -1.00
C ASN A 209 30.02 0.41 -1.28
N PRO A 210 29.46 1.22 -2.18
CA PRO A 210 30.04 2.51 -2.53
C PRO A 210 29.81 3.59 -1.45
N ASP A 211 28.97 3.33 -0.45
CA ASP A 211 28.70 4.27 0.63
C ASP A 211 29.96 4.44 1.53
N PRO A 212 30.48 5.68 1.70
CA PRO A 212 31.62 5.95 2.55
C PRO A 212 31.46 5.48 4.01
N ALA A 213 30.23 5.45 4.54
CA ALA A 213 29.94 4.95 5.88
C ALA A 213 30.28 3.45 6.03
N TYR A 214 30.36 2.71 4.93
CA TYR A 214 30.68 1.28 4.88
C TYR A 214 32.08 1.00 4.32
N SER A 215 32.98 1.98 4.30
CA SER A 215 34.35 1.83 3.78
C SER A 215 35.18 0.71 4.43
N THR A 216 34.89 0.36 5.69
CA THR A 216 35.54 -0.76 6.40
C THR A 216 34.74 -2.06 6.38
N LYS A 217 33.53 -2.03 5.82
CA LYS A 217 32.57 -3.14 5.74
C LYS A 217 31.91 -3.20 4.36
N VAL A 218 32.74 -3.28 3.34
CA VAL A 218 32.32 -3.17 1.93
C VAL A 218 31.37 -4.29 1.47
N ASP A 219 31.20 -5.35 2.25
CA ASP A 219 30.25 -6.43 2.02
C ASP A 219 28.90 -6.26 2.74
N GLU A 220 28.73 -5.20 3.54
CA GLU A 220 27.46 -4.87 4.19
C GLU A 220 26.73 -3.77 3.41
N VAL A 221 25.40 -3.88 3.32
CA VAL A 221 24.53 -2.87 2.71
C VAL A 221 23.45 -2.46 3.70
N ARG A 222 23.27 -1.15 3.90
CA ARG A 222 22.15 -0.62 4.69
C ARG A 222 20.85 -0.83 3.94
N VAL A 223 19.91 -1.56 4.52
CA VAL A 223 18.53 -1.66 4.03
C VAL A 223 17.67 -0.77 4.91
N GLY A 224 17.67 0.53 4.58
CA GLY A 224 17.12 1.55 5.45
C GLY A 224 17.72 2.93 5.15
N ASP A 225 17.68 3.83 6.13
CA ASP A 225 18.17 5.19 5.98
C ASP A 225 18.82 5.66 7.29
N LEU A 226 20.11 5.99 7.21
CA LEU A 226 20.91 6.48 8.34
C LEU A 226 20.80 8.00 8.53
N THR A 227 20.22 8.70 7.56
CA THR A 227 20.21 10.17 7.50
C THR A 227 18.93 10.79 8.03
N LEU A 228 17.97 9.96 8.46
CA LEU A 228 16.72 10.42 9.02
C LEU A 228 16.92 11.14 10.35
N GLU A 229 16.49 12.40 10.38
CA GLU A 229 16.40 13.20 11.59
C GLU A 229 15.40 12.56 12.56
N GLY A 230 15.79 12.35 13.81
CA GLY A 230 14.98 11.64 14.81
C GLY A 230 15.27 10.14 14.92
N GLY A 231 16.08 9.55 14.03
CA GLY A 231 16.61 8.19 14.23
C GLY A 231 16.93 7.43 12.94
N ALA A 232 18.06 6.71 12.93
CA ALA A 232 18.43 5.81 11.85
C ALA A 232 17.50 4.58 11.83
N VAL A 233 17.03 4.19 10.63
CA VAL A 233 16.08 3.09 10.44
C VAL A 233 16.59 2.00 9.51
N GLY A 234 16.07 0.79 9.68
CA GLY A 234 16.43 -0.42 8.95
C GLY A 234 17.57 -1.21 9.60
N GLN A 235 18.20 -2.07 8.81
CA GLN A 235 19.28 -2.95 9.28
C GLN A 235 20.39 -3.09 8.23
N ASP A 236 21.55 -3.58 8.68
CA ASP A 236 22.68 -3.86 7.81
C ASP A 236 22.60 -5.32 7.35
N PHE A 237 22.62 -5.54 6.05
CA PHE A 237 22.62 -6.88 5.46
C PHE A 237 24.02 -7.22 4.96
N LYS A 238 24.59 -8.31 5.49
CA LYS A 238 25.91 -8.81 5.09
C LYS A 238 25.80 -9.76 3.90
N LEU A 239 26.38 -9.37 2.78
CA LEU A 239 26.43 -10.18 1.56
C LEU A 239 27.46 -11.30 1.68
N THR A 240 27.07 -12.51 1.26
CA THR A 240 28.01 -13.63 1.10
C THR A 240 28.97 -13.40 -0.08
N ALA A 241 30.06 -14.15 -0.14
CA ALA A 241 31.02 -14.07 -1.24
C ALA A 241 30.36 -14.31 -2.62
N GLU A 242 29.38 -15.22 -2.71
CA GLU A 242 28.64 -15.48 -3.95
C GLU A 242 27.61 -14.40 -4.27
N GLN A 243 26.91 -13.86 -3.26
CA GLN A 243 26.01 -12.73 -3.48
C GLN A 243 26.76 -11.49 -3.99
N ARG A 244 28.03 -11.30 -3.59
CA ARG A 244 28.89 -10.23 -4.13
C ARG A 244 29.24 -10.39 -5.61
N LYS A 245 28.89 -11.51 -6.26
CA LYS A 245 28.98 -11.67 -7.73
C LYS A 245 27.81 -11.04 -8.49
N TYR A 246 26.93 -10.33 -7.78
CA TYR A 246 25.79 -9.60 -8.33
C TYR A 246 25.86 -8.13 -7.91
N ARG A 247 25.23 -7.26 -8.70
CA ARG A 247 25.04 -5.85 -8.35
C ARG A 247 23.79 -5.74 -7.47
N TRP A 248 23.86 -4.87 -6.48
CA TRP A 248 22.79 -4.68 -5.49
C TRP A 248 22.44 -3.22 -5.38
N ARG A 249 21.15 -2.95 -5.19
CA ARG A 249 20.63 -1.61 -4.98
C ARG A 249 19.53 -1.63 -3.94
N VAL A 250 19.52 -0.61 -3.08
CA VAL A 250 18.36 -0.32 -2.23
C VAL A 250 17.38 0.53 -3.01
N VAL A 251 16.16 0.04 -3.17
CA VAL A 251 15.04 0.79 -3.73
C VAL A 251 14.19 1.26 -2.56
N SER A 252 13.86 2.55 -2.54
CA SER A 252 13.01 3.15 -1.51
C SER A 252 11.68 3.63 -2.08
N PHE A 253 10.61 3.45 -1.32
CA PHE A 253 9.28 3.97 -1.61
C PHE A 253 8.81 4.79 -0.42
N THR A 254 8.31 5.99 -0.68
CA THR A 254 7.78 6.88 0.35
C THR A 254 6.29 7.07 0.12
N MET A 255 5.49 6.84 1.17
CA MET A 255 4.05 6.96 1.14
C MET A 255 3.62 7.87 2.29
N THR A 256 2.94 8.96 1.97
CA THR A 256 2.36 9.85 2.99
C THR A 256 0.91 9.43 3.23
N SER A 257 0.53 9.27 4.50
CA SER A 257 -0.85 8.94 4.86
C SER A 257 -1.77 10.11 4.53
N LYS A 258 -2.77 9.87 3.67
CA LYS A 258 -3.83 10.85 3.35
C LYS A 258 -5.09 10.70 4.21
N ASN A 259 -5.23 9.58 4.93
CA ASN A 259 -6.50 9.16 5.55
C ASN A 259 -6.76 9.70 6.96
N MET A 260 -6.15 10.80 7.40
CA MET A 260 -6.21 11.18 8.81
C MET A 260 -6.23 12.71 9.04
N LYS A 261 -7.30 13.34 8.59
CA LYS A 261 -7.84 14.54 9.24
C LYS A 261 -9.31 14.32 9.56
#